data_AF-A0A970XDW1-F1
#
_entry.id   AF-A0A970XDW1-F1
#
_cell.length_a   1.000
_cell.length_b   1.000
_cell.length_c   1.000
_cell.angle_alpha   90.00
_cell.angle_beta   90.00
_cell.angle_gamma   90.00
#
_symmetry.space_group_name_H-M   'P 1'
#
loop_
_entity.id
_entity.type
_entity.pdbx_description
1 polymer ?
#
loop_
_entity_poly.entity_id
_entity_poly.type
_entity_poly.pdbx_seq_one_letter_code
_entity_poly.pdbx_strand_id
1 'polypeptide(L)' 'TFSVKQRAARTARNPKTKETISVPASHSPAFKPGKLLKEAVN' A
#
# COMPACT_ATOMS: atom_id res chain seq x y z
N THR A 1 3.59 -1.78 14.85
CA THR A 1 2.91 -3.06 14.61
C THR A 1 2.74 -3.29 13.13
N PHE A 2 3.01 -4.52 12.68
CA PHE A 2 2.69 -4.94 11.31
C PHE A 2 1.23 -5.37 11.24
N SER A 3 0.56 -5.03 10.15
CA SER A 3 -0.83 -5.36 9.87
C SER A 3 -0.98 -5.67 8.39
N VAL A 4 -1.91 -6.53 8.03
CA VAL A 4 -2.21 -6.85 6.62
C VAL A 4 -3.35 -5.94 6.15
N LYS A 5 -3.10 -5.14 5.11
CA LYS A 5 -4.14 -4.33 4.46
C LYS A 5 -4.64 -5.05 3.21
N GLN A 6 -5.95 -5.23 3.12
CA GLN A 6 -6.62 -5.71 1.92
C GLN A 6 -6.81 -4.56 0.94
N ARG A 7 -6.44 -4.79 -0.31
CA ARG A 7 -6.67 -3.91 -1.46
C ARG A 7 -7.72 -4.59 -2.34
N ALA A 8 -8.85 -3.93 -2.57
CA ALA A 8 -9.85 -4.41 -3.52
C ALA A 8 -9.30 -4.35 -4.96
N ALA A 9 -9.89 -5.18 -5.83
CA ALA A 9 -9.59 -5.11 -7.25
C ALA A 9 -9.96 -3.72 -7.80
N ARG A 10 -9.10 -3.15 -8.64
CA ARG A 10 -9.29 -1.81 -9.19
C ARG A 10 -8.68 -1.67 -10.57
N THR A 11 -9.21 -0.76 -11.36
CA THR A 11 -8.57 -0.31 -12.60
C THR A 11 -7.47 0.69 -12.27
N ALA A 12 -6.25 0.41 -12.74
CA ALA A 12 -5.09 1.29 -12.63
C ALA A 12 -4.63 1.72 -14.02
N ARG A 13 -3.84 2.78 -14.10
CA ARG A 13 -3.28 3.27 -15.37
C ARG A 13 -1.78 3.03 -15.38
N ASN A 14 -1.25 2.50 -16.48
CA ASN A 14 0.18 2.35 -16.66
C ASN A 14 0.84 3.74 -16.72
N PRO A 15 1.80 4.09 -15.85
CA PRO A 15 2.45 5.39 -15.90
C PRO A 15 3.26 5.62 -17.18
N LYS A 16 3.72 4.56 -17.86
CA LYS A 16 4.51 4.64 -19.09
C LYS A 16 3.64 4.71 -20.36
N THR A 17 2.65 3.83 -20.49
CA THR A 17 1.82 3.72 -21.72
C THR A 17 0.46 4.38 -21.61
N LYS A 18 0.05 4.82 -20.41
CA LYS A 18 -1.27 5.39 -20.13
C LYS A 18 -2.46 4.45 -20.38
N GLU A 19 -2.23 3.16 -20.61
CA GLU A 19 -3.28 2.16 -20.79
C GLU A 19 -3.93 1.78 -19.45
N THR A 20 -5.18 1.33 -19.51
CA THR A 20 -5.93 0.89 -18.33
C THR A 20 -5.65 -0.59 -18.09
N ILE A 21 -5.20 -0.94 -16.88
CA ILE A 21 -4.87 -2.31 -16.47
C ILE A 21 -5.78 -2.68 -15.29
N SER A 22 -6.32 -3.89 -15.30
CA SER A 22 -7.04 -4.43 -14.14
C SER A 22 -6.04 -4.95 -13.10
N VAL A 23 -6.10 -4.42 -11.89
CA VAL A 23 -5.28 -4.87 -10.75
C VAL A 23 -6.15 -5.74 -9.86
N PRO A 24 -5.79 -7.02 -9.63
CA PRO A 24 -6.56 -7.91 -8.79
C PRO A 24 -6.52 -7.50 -7.32
N ALA A 25 -7.47 -8.04 -6.54
CA ALA A 25 -7.44 -7.88 -5.09
C ALA A 25 -6.16 -8.49 -4.51
N SER A 26 -5.55 -7.81 -3.55
CA SER A 26 -4.27 -8.24 -2.98
C SER A 26 -4.13 -7.83 -1.52
N HIS A 27 -3.23 -8.51 -0.82
CA HIS A 27 -2.87 -8.23 0.56
C HIS A 27 -1.51 -7.57 0.59
N SER A 28 -1.39 -6.39 1.22
CA SER A 28 -0.13 -5.69 1.38
C SER A 28 0.22 -5.54 2.86
N PRO A 29 1.47 -5.80 3.27
CA PRO A 29 1.89 -5.53 4.64
C PRO A 29 1.95 -4.01 4.88
N ALA A 30 1.50 -3.58 6.06
CA ALA A 30 1.54 -2.19 6.50
C ALA A 30 2.06 -2.11 7.93
N PHE A 31 3.02 -1.23 8.16
CA PHE A 31 3.61 -1.00 9.47
C PHE A 31 3.08 0.30 10.09
N LYS A 32 2.66 0.23 11.34
CA LYS A 32 2.36 1.39 12.20
C LYS A 32 3.51 1.58 13.19
N PRO A 33 4.33 2.62 13.09
CA PRO A 33 5.40 2.85 14.05
C PRO A 33 4.83 3.17 15.44
N GLY A 34 5.48 2.66 16.49
CA GLY A 34 5.14 2.96 17.89
C GLY A 34 5.63 4.35 18.30
N LYS A 35 5.22 4.82 19.49
CA LYS A 35 5.56 6.16 20.01
C LYS A 35 7.08 6.42 20.01
N LEU A 36 7.85 5.52 20.63
CA LEU A 36 9.31 5.66 20.74
C LEU A 36 10.02 5.78 19.38
N LEU A 37 9.60 4.98 18.39
CA LEU A 37 10.19 5.02 17.05
C LEU A 37 9.81 6.30 16.29
N LYS A 38 8.61 6.85 16.51
CA LYS A 38 8.21 8.13 15.93
C LYS A 38 9.00 9.29 16.52
N GLU A 39 9.18 9.29 17.84
CA GLU A 39 9.91 10.35 18.56
C GLU A 39 11.41 10.36 18.23
N ALA A 40 11.99 9.21 17.89
CA ALA A 40 13.41 9.11 17.53
C ALA A 40 13.74 9.57 16.09
N VAL A 41 12.75 9.77 15.22
CA VAL A 41 12.97 10.00 13.76
C VAL A 41 12.38 11.34 13.27
N ASN A 42 11.52 11.99 14.07
CA ASN A 42 11.00 13.34 13.79
C ASN A 42 11.96 14.43 14.31
#